data_AF-A0AAD9P7P1-F1
#
_entry.id   AF-A0AAD9P7P1-F1
#
_cell.length_a   1.000
_cell.length_b   1.000
_cell.length_c   1.000
_cell.angle_alpha   90.00
_cell.angle_beta   90.00
_cell.angle_gamma   90.00
#
_symmetry.space_group_name_H-M   'P 1'
#
loop_
_entity.id
_entity.type
_entity.pdbx_description
1 polymer ?
#
loop_
_entity_poly.entity_id
_entity_poly.type
_entity_poly.pdbx_seq_one_letter_code
_entity_poly.pdbx_strand_id
1 'polypeptide(L)' 'MKPFPYNISVTVITGNYYDEQLPSSLNKAWAKSQQHLISTLHPGSHHIVVNGADHHMLYRKPLAVSEPIRKLIHQWRRR' A
#
# COMPACT_ATOMS: atom_id res chain seq x y z
N MET A 1 -16.14 -5.98 1.89
CA MET A 1 -15.72 -4.73 2.58
C MET A 1 -16.63 -3.60 2.11
N LYS A 2 -16.99 -2.64 2.97
CA LYS A 2 -17.75 -1.47 2.52
C LYS A 2 -16.83 -0.59 1.66
N PRO A 3 -17.21 -0.23 0.41
CA PRO A 3 -16.36 0.59 -0.45
C PRO A 3 -16.24 2.01 0.12
N PHE A 4 -15.12 2.67 -0.18
CA PHE A 4 -14.94 4.07 0.18
C PHE A 4 -15.93 4.98 -0.58
N PRO A 5 -16.32 6.13 0.00
CA PRO A 5 -17.13 7.12 -0.70
C PRO A 5 -16.45 7.61 -1.98
N TYR A 6 -17.22 7.87 -3.05
CA TYR A 6 -16.68 8.31 -4.34
C TYR A 6 -16.02 9.70 -4.32
N ASN A 7 -16.35 10.54 -3.33
CA ASN A 7 -15.85 11.90 -3.22
C ASN A 7 -14.49 12.01 -2.50
N ILE A 8 -13.82 10.90 -2.23
CA ILE A 8 -12.49 10.90 -1.62
C ILE A 8 -11.45 10.29 -2.55
N SER A 9 -10.21 10.79 -2.46
CA SER A 9 -9.07 10.17 -3.14
C SER A 9 -8.50 9.08 -2.23
N VAL A 10 -8.31 7.88 -2.78
CA VAL A 10 -7.76 6.73 -2.05
C VAL A 10 -6.41 6.36 -2.65
N THR A 11 -5.37 6.30 -1.81
CA THR A 11 -4.05 5.76 -2.18
C THR A 11 -3.72 4.57 -1.30
N VAL A 12 -3.33 3.46 -1.91
CA VAL A 12 -2.86 2.25 -1.24
C VAL A 12 -1.35 2.20 -1.34
N ILE A 13 -0.66 1.98 -0.22
CA ILE A 13 0.79 1.83 -0.17
C ILE A 13 1.08 0.42 0.35
N THR A 14 1.76 -0.40 -0.45
CA THR A 14 2.14 -1.77 -0.05
C THR A 14 3.62 -2.02 -0.27
N GLY A 15 4.18 -2.96 0.48
CA GLY A 15 5.46 -3.58 0.15
C GLY A 15 5.29 -4.73 -0.84
N ASN A 16 6.36 -5.05 -1.59
CA ASN A 16 6.40 -6.20 -2.50
C ASN A 16 7.38 -7.31 -2.08
N TYR A 17 7.94 -7.22 -0.88
CA TYR A 17 8.82 -8.27 -0.37
C TYR A 17 8.03 -9.21 0.53
N TYR A 18 8.37 -10.49 0.43
CA TYR A 18 7.80 -11.51 1.29
C TYR A 18 8.37 -11.40 2.69
N ASP A 19 7.52 -11.60 3.67
CA ASP A 19 7.93 -11.65 5.05
C ASP A 19 8.65 -12.99 5.29
N GLU A 20 9.88 -12.91 5.78
CA GLU A 20 10.71 -14.07 6.11
C GLU A 20 10.13 -14.90 7.27
N GLN A 21 9.28 -14.30 8.10
CA GLN A 21 8.58 -14.99 9.19
C GLN A 21 7.38 -15.81 8.71
N LEU A 22 6.93 -15.60 7.47
CA LEU A 22 5.79 -16.32 6.90
C LEU A 22 6.24 -17.43 5.94
N PRO A 23 5.61 -18.62 6.01
CA PRO A 23 5.75 -19.65 4.98
C PRO A 23 5.43 -19.10 3.58
N SER A 24 6.11 -19.64 2.55
CA SER A 24 5.93 -19.22 1.15
C SER A 24 4.47 -19.29 0.68
N SER A 25 3.71 -20.28 1.12
CA SER A 25 2.28 -20.43 0.80
C SER A 25 1.44 -19.26 1.33
N LEU A 26 1.73 -18.80 2.55
CA LEU A 26 1.04 -17.65 3.15
C LEU A 26 1.44 -16.35 2.46
N ASN A 27 2.72 -16.15 2.17
CA ASN A 27 3.18 -14.99 1.39
C ASN A 27 2.48 -14.89 0.02
N LYS A 28 2.30 -16.01 -0.68
CA LYS A 28 1.58 -16.06 -1.96
C LYS A 28 0.08 -15.77 -1.80
N ALA A 29 -0.56 -16.36 -0.78
CA ALA A 29 -1.96 -16.10 -0.49
C ALA A 29 -2.19 -14.63 -0.13
N TRP A 30 -1.31 -14.07 0.70
CA TRP A 30 -1.33 -12.66 1.09
C TRP A 30 -1.19 -11.74 -0.12
N ALA A 31 -0.20 -11.97 -0.99
CA ALA A 31 0.00 -11.17 -2.19
C ALA A 31 -1.24 -11.15 -3.10
N LYS A 32 -1.90 -12.31 -3.29
CA LYS A 32 -3.16 -12.41 -4.05
C LYS A 32 -4.30 -11.63 -3.38
N SER A 33 -4.44 -11.76 -2.07
CA SER A 33 -5.46 -11.03 -1.30
C SER A 33 -5.24 -9.52 -1.35
N GLN A 34 -4.00 -9.05 -1.28
CA GLN A 34 -3.66 -7.63 -1.44
C GLN A 34 -4.06 -7.11 -2.83
N GLN A 35 -3.71 -7.84 -3.90
CA GLN A 35 -4.09 -7.46 -5.26
C GLN A 35 -5.61 -7.41 -5.44
N HIS A 36 -6.33 -8.41 -4.92
CA HIS A 36 -7.78 -8.44 -4.96
C HIS A 36 -8.42 -7.29 -4.17
N LEU A 37 -7.84 -6.94 -3.02
CA LEU A 37 -8.32 -5.80 -2.24
C LEU A 37 -8.12 -4.48 -3.00
N ILE A 38 -6.94 -4.26 -3.57
CA ILE A 38 -6.63 -3.02 -4.32
C ILE A 38 -7.59 -2.84 -5.50
N SER A 39 -7.92 -3.90 -6.24
CA SER A 39 -8.83 -3.82 -7.39
C SER A 39 -10.29 -3.57 -7.01
N THR A 40 -10.67 -3.82 -5.76
CA THR A 40 -12.06 -3.70 -5.29
C THR A 40 -12.28 -2.54 -4.32
N LEU A 41 -11.22 -1.90 -3.84
CA LEU A 41 -11.26 -0.91 -2.75
C LEU A 41 -12.01 0.39 -3.12
N HIS A 42 -11.64 0.98 -4.26
CA HIS A 42 -12.18 2.24 -4.76
C HIS A 42 -11.84 2.41 -6.25
N PRO A 43 -12.78 2.88 -7.09
CA PRO A 43 -12.49 3.17 -8.50
C PRO A 43 -11.41 4.25 -8.62
N GLY A 44 -10.37 3.98 -9.41
CA GLY A 44 -9.26 4.91 -9.59
C GLY A 44 -8.39 5.08 -8.33
N SER A 45 -8.38 4.12 -7.41
CA SER A 45 -7.40 4.11 -6.33
C SER A 45 -5.97 4.10 -6.90
N HIS A 46 -5.12 4.95 -6.34
CA HIS A 46 -3.71 4.98 -6.72
C HIS A 46 -2.95 3.93 -5.91
N HIS A 47 -2.10 3.13 -6.55
CA HIS A 47 -1.30 2.12 -5.86
C HIS A 47 0.19 2.48 -5.91
N ILE A 48 0.82 2.58 -4.74
CA ILE A 48 2.25 2.81 -4.58
C ILE A 48 2.88 1.54 -4.02
N VAL A 49 3.80 0.96 -4.78
CA VAL A 49 4.57 -0.21 -4.35
C VAL A 49 5.93 0.23 -3.84
N VAL A 50 6.27 -0.14 -2.62
CA VAL A 50 7.60 0.06 -2.06
C VAL A 50 8.42 -1.21 -2.28
N ASN A 51 9.53 -1.08 -3.00
CA ASN A 51 10.40 -2.19 -3.36
C ASN A 51 11.23 -2.70 -2.17
N GLY A 52 11.31 -4.03 -2.00
CA GLY A 52 12.12 -4.65 -0.95
C GLY A 52 11.56 -4.42 0.46
N ALA A 53 10.26 -4.21 0.54
CA ALA A 53 9.53 -3.84 1.74
C ALA A 53 8.74 -5.03 2.30
N ASP A 54 9.10 -5.47 3.50
CA ASP A 54 8.34 -6.40 4.34
C ASP A 54 7.61 -5.62 5.46
N HIS A 55 7.01 -6.30 6.44
CA HIS A 55 6.36 -5.61 7.57
C HIS A 55 7.34 -4.86 8.47
N HIS A 56 8.62 -5.25 8.52
CA HIS A 56 9.63 -4.56 9.31
C HIS A 56 10.10 -3.26 8.67
N MET A 57 9.80 -3.05 7.38
CA MET A 57 10.29 -1.90 6.64
C MET A 57 9.86 -0.55 7.23
N LEU A 58 8.70 -0.49 7.89
CA LEU A 58 8.28 0.71 8.63
C LEU A 58 9.33 1.18 9.64
N TYR A 59 10.04 0.24 10.27
CA TYR A 59 11.09 0.51 11.25
C TYR A 59 12.47 0.65 10.60
N ARG A 60 12.77 -0.15 9.57
CA ARG A 60 14.09 -0.17 8.92
C ARG A 60 14.31 0.99 7.94
N LYS A 61 13.27 1.39 7.20
CA LYS A 61 13.32 2.43 6.17
C LYS A 61 12.06 3.31 6.22
N PRO A 62 11.84 4.06 7.32
CA PRO A 62 10.63 4.85 7.50
C PRO A 62 10.41 5.88 6.37
N LEU A 63 11.50 6.42 5.82
CA LEU A 63 11.46 7.37 4.69
C LEU A 63 10.79 6.80 3.44
N ALA A 64 10.91 5.50 3.19
CA ALA A 64 10.30 4.86 2.03
C ALA A 64 8.76 4.88 2.10
N VAL A 65 8.19 5.02 3.30
CA VAL A 65 6.74 5.17 3.52
C VAL A 65 6.36 6.64 3.73
N SER A 66 7.15 7.40 4.50
CA SER A 66 6.81 8.78 4.83
C SER A 66 6.94 9.74 3.65
N GLU A 67 7.88 9.53 2.73
CA GLU A 67 8.05 10.39 1.56
C GLU A 67 6.86 10.36 0.59
N PRO A 68 6.33 9.18 0.19
CA PRO A 68 5.07 9.10 -0.56
C PRO A 68 3.92 9.85 0.12
N ILE A 69 3.75 9.68 1.43
CA ILE A 69 2.71 10.37 2.21
C ILE A 69 2.93 11.88 2.18
N ARG A 70 4.17 12.34 2.41
CA ARG A 70 4.53 13.75 2.37
C ARG A 70 4.20 14.36 1.00
N LYS A 71 4.51 13.68 -0.10
CA LYS A 71 4.18 14.13 -1.46
C LYS A 71 2.68 14.24 -1.68
N LEU A 72 1.90 13.25 -1.24
CA LEU A 72 0.43 13.29 -1.32
C LEU A 72 -0.16 14.50 -0.57
N ILE A 73 0.33 14.79 0.63
CA ILE A 73 -0.11 15.95 1.41
C ILE A 73 0.23 17.26 0.70
N HIS A 74 1.46 17.39 0.17
CA HIS A 74 1.85 18.60 -0.56
C HIS A 74 1.04 18.80 -1.85
N GLN A 75 0.72 17.71 -2.56
CA GLN A 75 -0.13 17.77 -3.74
C GLN A 75 -1.56 18.18 -3.39
N TRP A 76 -2.11 17.63 -2.29
CA TRP A 76 -3.44 17.99 -1.81
C TRP A 76 -3.53 19.46 -1.40
N ARG A 77 -2.53 20.00 -0.68
CA ARG A 77 -2.50 21.42 -0.28
C ARG A 77 -2.36 22.42 -1.43
N ARG A 78 -1.91 21.97 -2.60
CA ARG A 78 -1.77 22.81 -3.80
C ARG A 78 -3.02 22.82 -4.69
N ARG A 79 -3.99 21.94 -4.39
CA ARG A 79 -5.32 21.96 -4.99
C ARG A 79 -6.22 22.90 -4.20
#